data_AF-X1GG41-F1
#
_entry.id   AF-X1GG41-F1
#
_cell.length_a   1.000
_cell.length_b   1.000
_cell.length_c   1.000
_cell.angle_alpha   90.00
_cell.angle_beta   90.00
_cell.angle_gamma   90.00
#
_symmetry.space_group_name_H-M   'P 1'
#
loop_
_entity.id
_entity.type
_entity.pdbx_description
1 polymer ?
#
loop_
_entity_poly.entity_id
_entity_poly.type
_entity_poly.pdbx_seq_one_letter_code
_entity_poly.pdbx_strand_id
1 'polypeptide(L)'
;PRTRTQGDLDDGSGELATAQADLAAQLAGIATEPSKLATRIGSVAIERARGILHRKRFDDALPLLGNLSRAGAHVRCVAAAALPSARPPTGAAPADAWRIAEAALADAELADAAAVDRLVLRARFTGLDTPTTLRPRSAPFYGSAVLADGRKVNARKGIGSRAAVSIHEGR
;
A
#
# COMPACT_ATOMS: atom_id res chain seq x y z
N PRO A 1 -0.63 16.51 -48.36
CA PRO A 1 0.09 15.86 -47.22
C PRO A 1 0.88 16.93 -46.43
N ARG A 2 0.37 17.35 -45.26
CA ARG A 2 1.10 18.27 -44.39
C ARG A 2 2.20 17.49 -43.67
N THR A 3 3.45 17.80 -43.96
CA THR A 3 4.62 17.32 -43.22
C THR A 3 4.58 17.92 -41.82
N ARG A 4 4.24 17.12 -40.81
CA ARG A 4 4.44 17.51 -39.41
C ARG A 4 5.94 17.70 -39.19
N THR A 5 6.33 18.88 -38.74
CA THR A 5 7.70 19.17 -38.30
C THR A 5 7.96 18.46 -36.97
N GLN A 6 9.22 18.16 -36.68
CA GLN A 6 9.65 17.54 -35.41
C GLN A 6 9.10 18.31 -34.18
N GLY A 7 9.03 19.65 -34.26
CA GLY A 7 8.45 20.50 -33.21
C GLY A 7 6.97 20.27 -32.95
N ASP A 8 6.14 19.98 -33.97
CA ASP A 8 4.71 19.67 -33.78
C ASP A 8 4.50 18.30 -33.11
N LEU A 9 5.45 17.37 -33.29
CA LEU A 9 5.42 16.05 -32.67
C LEU A 9 5.87 16.13 -31.20
N ASP A 10 6.88 16.96 -30.91
CA ASP A 10 7.39 17.15 -29.56
C ASP A 10 6.38 17.93 -28.68
N ASP A 11 5.70 18.94 -29.23
CA ASP A 11 4.68 19.73 -28.52
C ASP A 11 3.41 18.89 -28.21
N GLY A 12 2.94 18.11 -29.19
CA GLY A 12 1.82 17.18 -28.98
C GLY A 12 2.12 16.01 -28.02
N SER A 13 3.39 15.63 -27.90
CA SER A 13 3.85 14.61 -26.94
C SER A 13 3.82 15.14 -25.50
N GLY A 14 4.25 16.39 -25.29
CA GLY A 14 4.21 17.07 -23.99
C GLY A 14 2.79 17.28 -23.47
N GLU A 15 1.87 17.69 -24.35
CA GLU A 15 0.45 17.85 -23.99
C GLU A 15 -0.21 16.52 -23.59
N LEU A 16 0.08 15.45 -24.34
CA LEU A 16 -0.44 14.12 -24.01
C LEU A 16 0.10 13.62 -22.68
N ALA A 17 1.40 13.77 -22.43
CA ALA A 17 2.02 13.36 -21.17
C ALA A 17 1.41 14.09 -19.97
N THR A 18 1.14 15.40 -20.11
CA THR A 18 0.48 16.20 -19.08
C THR A 18 -0.94 15.71 -18.83
N ALA A 19 -1.72 15.49 -19.88
CA ALA A 19 -3.10 15.00 -19.75
C ALA A 19 -3.16 13.60 -19.10
N GLN A 20 -2.17 12.74 -19.37
CA GLN A 20 -2.06 11.42 -18.74
C GLN A 20 -1.68 11.53 -17.26
N ALA A 21 -0.76 12.43 -16.90
CA ALA A 21 -0.38 12.69 -15.52
C ALA A 21 -1.57 13.21 -14.69
N ASP A 22 -2.35 14.14 -15.24
CA ASP A 22 -3.56 14.66 -14.58
C ASP A 22 -4.61 13.57 -14.34
N LEU A 23 -4.86 12.73 -15.34
CA LEU A 23 -5.76 11.59 -15.18
C LEU A 23 -5.24 10.62 -14.11
N ALA A 24 -3.93 10.32 -14.11
CA ALA A 24 -3.33 9.44 -13.12
C ALA A 24 -3.48 10.01 -11.70
N ALA A 25 -3.28 11.32 -11.51
CA ALA A 25 -3.49 12.00 -10.23
C ALA A 25 -4.96 11.90 -9.75
N GLN A 26 -5.92 12.02 -10.66
CA GLN A 26 -7.35 11.82 -10.35
C GLN A 26 -7.67 10.37 -9.97
N LEU A 27 -7.17 9.40 -10.73
CA LEU A 27 -7.36 7.99 -10.44
C LEU A 27 -6.71 7.58 -9.11
N ALA A 28 -5.61 8.22 -8.73
CA ALA A 28 -4.92 8.03 -7.46
C ALA A 28 -5.57 8.78 -6.28
N GLY A 29 -6.64 9.56 -6.52
CA GLY A 29 -7.33 10.35 -5.49
C GLY A 29 -6.53 11.53 -4.96
N ILE A 30 -5.50 11.97 -5.69
CA ILE A 30 -4.62 13.09 -5.32
C ILE A 30 -5.24 14.42 -5.78
N ALA A 31 -5.81 14.44 -6.98
CA ALA A 31 -6.50 15.60 -7.53
C ALA A 31 -8.02 15.50 -7.32
N THR A 32 -8.62 16.56 -6.78
CA THR A 32 -10.06 16.67 -6.50
C THR A 32 -10.83 17.22 -7.70
N GLU A 33 -10.22 18.10 -8.49
CA GLU A 33 -10.83 18.68 -9.68
C GLU A 33 -10.73 17.73 -10.89
N PRO A 34 -11.80 17.60 -11.70
CA PRO A 34 -11.81 16.73 -12.88
C PRO A 34 -10.97 17.32 -14.03
N SER A 35 -10.16 16.47 -14.66
CA SER A 35 -9.30 16.83 -15.79
C SER A 35 -10.12 16.88 -17.05
N LYS A 36 -9.65 17.60 -18.07
CA LYS A 36 -10.26 17.58 -19.41
C LYS A 36 -10.45 16.16 -19.97
N LEU A 37 -9.53 15.24 -19.64
CA LEU A 37 -9.64 13.85 -20.05
C LEU A 37 -10.70 13.09 -19.22
N ALA A 38 -10.71 13.26 -17.89
CA ALA A 38 -11.72 12.63 -17.03
C ALA A 38 -13.14 13.11 -17.33
N THR A 39 -13.34 14.40 -17.63
CA THR A 39 -14.64 14.93 -18.07
C THR A 39 -15.11 14.26 -19.36
N ARG A 40 -14.20 13.99 -20.31
CA ARG A 40 -14.51 13.26 -21.56
C ARG A 40 -14.82 11.79 -21.32
N ILE A 41 -14.10 11.14 -20.41
CA ILE A 41 -14.31 9.73 -20.04
C ILE A 41 -15.63 9.53 -19.27
N GLY A 42 -16.02 10.52 -18.46
CA GLY A 42 -17.22 10.51 -17.65
C GLY A 42 -16.99 9.92 -16.25
N SER A 43 -17.74 10.44 -15.27
CA SER A 43 -17.58 10.12 -13.84
C SER A 43 -17.79 8.65 -13.51
N VAL A 44 -18.77 7.98 -14.14
CA VAL A 44 -19.06 6.56 -13.90
C VAL A 44 -17.86 5.67 -14.25
N ALA A 45 -17.18 5.94 -15.35
CA ALA A 45 -16.00 5.19 -15.77
C ALA A 45 -14.80 5.46 -14.84
N ILE A 46 -14.63 6.70 -14.38
CA ILE A 46 -13.60 7.06 -13.40
C ILE A 46 -13.82 6.34 -12.07
N GLU A 47 -15.03 6.33 -11.54
CA GLU A 47 -15.35 5.63 -10.28
C GLU A 47 -15.15 4.11 -10.41
N ARG A 48 -15.55 3.53 -11.55
CA ARG A 48 -15.26 2.12 -11.83
C ARG A 48 -13.75 1.84 -11.84
N ALA A 49 -12.97 2.69 -12.50
CA ALA A 49 -11.52 2.54 -12.55
C ALA A 49 -10.88 2.67 -11.16
N ARG A 50 -11.33 3.64 -10.36
CA ARG A 50 -10.93 3.79 -8.94
C ARG A 50 -11.23 2.53 -8.14
N GLY A 51 -12.41 1.95 -8.27
CA GLY A 51 -12.78 0.69 -7.60
C GLY A 51 -11.85 -0.48 -7.97
N ILE A 52 -11.48 -0.61 -9.25
CA ILE A 52 -10.52 -1.64 -9.71
C ILE A 52 -9.14 -1.39 -9.10
N LEU A 53 -8.64 -0.16 -9.14
CA LEU A 53 -7.35 0.20 -8.56
C LEU A 53 -7.32 0.01 -7.05
N HIS A 54 -8.42 0.33 -6.36
CA HIS A 54 -8.57 0.08 -4.93
C HIS A 54 -8.46 -1.42 -4.62
N ARG A 55 -9.10 -2.28 -5.43
CA ARG A 55 -8.95 -3.74 -5.30
C ARG A 55 -7.52 -4.21 -5.52
N LYS A 56 -6.80 -3.62 -6.49
CA LYS A 56 -5.39 -3.95 -6.75
C LYS A 56 -4.45 -3.62 -5.59
N ARG A 57 -4.78 -2.60 -4.80
CA ARG A 57 -4.00 -2.30 -3.58
C ARG A 57 -4.03 -3.46 -2.59
N PHE A 58 -5.14 -4.20 -2.50
CA PHE A 58 -5.20 -5.41 -1.68
C PHE A 58 -4.31 -6.51 -2.23
N ASP A 59 -4.34 -6.73 -3.54
CA ASP A 59 -3.52 -7.75 -4.21
C ASP A 59 -2.02 -7.46 -4.03
N ASP A 60 -1.64 -6.18 -3.96
CA ASP A 60 -0.26 -5.75 -3.70
C ASP A 60 0.14 -5.86 -2.21
N ALA A 61 -0.77 -5.54 -1.28
CA ALA A 61 -0.48 -5.44 0.15
C ALA A 61 -0.57 -6.79 0.89
N LEU A 62 -1.58 -7.61 0.59
CA LEU A 62 -1.83 -8.87 1.30
C LEU A 62 -0.66 -9.86 1.25
N PRO A 63 0.12 -9.99 0.15
CA PRO A 63 1.31 -10.85 0.13
C PRO A 63 2.38 -10.47 1.16
N LEU A 64 2.37 -9.23 1.67
CA LEU A 64 3.28 -8.78 2.73
C LEU A 64 2.78 -9.16 4.15
N LEU A 65 1.53 -9.62 4.26
CA LEU A 65 0.83 -9.96 5.50
C LEU A 65 0.63 -11.47 5.58
N GLY A 66 1.70 -12.19 5.94
CA GLY A 66 1.76 -13.65 5.85
C GLY A 66 0.71 -14.37 6.69
N ASN A 67 0.26 -13.78 7.80
CA ASN A 67 -0.76 -14.36 8.67
C ASN A 67 -2.15 -13.86 8.32
N LEU A 68 -2.34 -12.54 8.17
CA LEU A 68 -3.64 -11.94 7.87
C LEU A 68 -4.16 -12.35 6.48
N SER A 69 -3.30 -12.58 5.50
CA SER A 69 -3.71 -13.03 4.15
C SER A 69 -4.51 -14.35 4.17
N ARG A 70 -4.36 -15.16 5.22
CA ARG A 70 -5.09 -16.42 5.40
C ARG A 70 -6.54 -16.23 5.83
N ALA A 71 -6.88 -15.06 6.39
CA ALA A 71 -8.24 -14.73 6.83
C ALA A 71 -9.19 -14.35 5.67
N GLY A 72 -8.71 -14.39 4.42
CA GLY A 72 -9.55 -14.36 3.22
C GLY A 72 -10.44 -13.13 3.10
N ALA A 73 -11.76 -13.32 3.17
CA ALA A 73 -12.74 -12.24 3.03
C ALA A 73 -12.74 -11.29 4.23
N HIS A 74 -12.45 -11.79 5.45
CA HIS A 74 -12.52 -10.99 6.67
C HIS A 74 -11.49 -9.85 6.64
N VAL A 75 -10.22 -10.16 6.34
CA VAL A 75 -9.17 -9.14 6.18
C VAL A 75 -9.48 -8.15 5.05
N ARG A 76 -10.20 -8.56 4.00
CA ARG A 76 -10.58 -7.66 2.89
C ARG A 76 -11.61 -6.63 3.34
N CYS A 77 -12.53 -6.97 4.24
CA CYS A 77 -13.46 -6.00 4.84
C CYS A 77 -12.69 -4.97 5.68
N VAL A 78 -11.78 -5.40 6.55
CA VAL A 78 -10.93 -4.50 7.35
C VAL A 78 -10.08 -3.61 6.45
N ALA A 79 -9.46 -4.18 5.41
CA ALA A 79 -8.65 -3.43 4.47
C ALA A 79 -9.47 -2.38 3.70
N ALA A 80 -10.71 -2.68 3.33
CA ALA A 80 -11.57 -1.72 2.65
C ALA A 80 -11.89 -0.49 3.51
N ALA A 81 -12.00 -0.65 4.82
CA ALA A 81 -12.20 0.45 5.76
C ALA A 81 -10.89 1.19 6.11
N ALA A 82 -9.76 0.49 6.11
CA ALA A 82 -8.47 1.03 6.56
C ALA A 82 -7.71 1.87 5.52
N LEU A 83 -7.97 1.65 4.23
CA LEU A 83 -7.22 2.30 3.16
C LEU A 83 -7.83 3.67 2.79
N PRO A 84 -7.04 4.76 2.80
CA PRO A 84 -7.52 6.05 2.34
C PRO A 84 -7.73 6.04 0.82
N SER A 85 -8.56 6.94 0.31
CA SER A 85 -8.75 7.14 -1.14
C SER A 85 -7.44 7.47 -1.87
N ALA A 86 -6.61 8.31 -1.26
CA ALA A 86 -5.32 8.72 -1.81
C ALA A 86 -4.26 7.61 -1.69
N ARG A 87 -3.62 7.26 -2.81
CA ARG A 87 -2.52 6.29 -2.84
C ARG A 87 -1.16 6.99 -2.60
N PRO A 88 -0.29 6.47 -1.73
CA PRO A 88 1.08 6.99 -1.60
C PRO A 88 1.83 6.89 -2.95
N PRO A 89 2.61 7.91 -3.34
CA PRO A 89 3.31 7.91 -4.62
C PRO A 89 4.47 6.89 -4.67
N THR A 90 5.03 6.55 -3.51
CA THR A 90 6.08 5.53 -3.37
C THR A 90 5.79 4.61 -2.20
N GLY A 91 6.26 3.36 -2.26
CA GLY A 91 6.09 2.40 -1.17
C GLY A 91 4.63 2.07 -0.83
N ALA A 92 3.70 2.21 -1.79
CA ALA A 92 2.27 2.05 -1.54
C ALA A 92 1.92 0.69 -0.93
N ALA A 93 2.50 -0.40 -1.45
CA ALA A 93 2.17 -1.75 -0.97
C ALA A 93 2.56 -1.98 0.51
N PRO A 94 3.80 -1.66 0.97
CA PRO A 94 4.13 -1.67 2.39
C PRO A 94 3.27 -0.72 3.25
N ALA A 95 2.93 0.47 2.74
CA ALA A 95 2.10 1.43 3.48
C ALA A 95 0.68 0.93 3.68
N ASP A 96 0.11 0.34 2.64
CA ASP A 96 -1.22 -0.26 2.69
C ASP A 96 -1.20 -1.49 3.61
N ALA A 97 -0.17 -2.34 3.52
CA ALA A 97 0.00 -3.49 4.42
C ALA A 97 0.09 -3.05 5.89
N TRP A 98 0.83 -1.98 6.18
CA TRP A 98 0.91 -1.43 7.54
C TRP A 98 -0.44 -0.95 8.05
N ARG A 99 -1.18 -0.16 7.27
CA ARG A 99 -2.52 0.33 7.68
C ARG A 99 -3.50 -0.81 7.91
N ILE A 100 -3.47 -1.84 7.07
CA ILE A 100 -4.31 -3.03 7.23
C ILE A 100 -3.97 -3.74 8.54
N ALA A 101 -2.69 -3.94 8.82
CA ALA A 101 -2.25 -4.58 10.06
C ALA A 101 -2.63 -3.76 11.30
N GLU A 102 -2.47 -2.43 11.28
CA GLU A 102 -2.90 -1.56 12.39
C GLU A 102 -4.41 -1.62 12.61
N ALA A 103 -5.22 -1.55 11.55
CA ALA A 103 -6.67 -1.62 11.66
C ALA A 103 -7.15 -2.98 12.17
N ALA A 104 -6.50 -4.06 11.73
CA ALA A 104 -6.83 -5.42 12.14
C ALA A 104 -6.52 -5.73 13.62
N LEU A 105 -5.75 -4.88 14.32
CA LEU A 105 -5.55 -5.03 15.77
C LEU A 105 -6.83 -4.78 16.58
N ALA A 106 -7.76 -3.99 16.06
CA ALA A 106 -9.04 -3.71 16.71
C ALA A 106 -10.06 -4.84 16.53
N ASP A 107 -9.77 -5.80 15.65
CA ASP A 107 -10.62 -6.95 15.35
C ASP A 107 -10.16 -8.16 16.17
N ALA A 108 -11.02 -8.66 17.05
CA ALA A 108 -10.68 -9.74 17.96
C ALA A 108 -10.27 -11.04 17.25
N GLU A 109 -10.81 -11.32 16.06
CA GLU A 109 -10.49 -12.54 15.31
C GLU A 109 -9.17 -12.40 14.54
N LEU A 110 -8.74 -11.17 14.24
CA LEU A 110 -7.54 -10.89 13.46
C LEU A 110 -6.37 -10.37 14.30
N ALA A 111 -6.61 -9.96 15.55
CA ALA A 111 -5.65 -9.24 16.38
C ALA A 111 -4.30 -9.94 16.51
N ASP A 112 -4.29 -11.26 16.74
CA ASP A 112 -3.05 -12.02 16.88
C ASP A 112 -2.26 -12.10 15.57
N ALA A 113 -2.95 -12.40 14.46
CA ALA A 113 -2.34 -12.41 13.14
C ALA A 113 -1.78 -11.03 12.76
N ALA A 114 -2.55 -9.97 13.08
CA ALA A 114 -2.16 -8.59 12.89
C ALA A 114 -0.94 -8.21 13.72
N ALA A 115 -0.87 -8.63 14.98
CA ALA A 115 0.25 -8.36 15.86
C ALA A 115 1.56 -8.97 15.32
N VAL A 116 1.51 -10.19 14.81
CA VAL A 116 2.67 -10.87 14.20
C VAL A 116 3.08 -10.19 12.89
N ASP A 117 2.14 -9.94 11.98
CA ASP A 117 2.45 -9.31 10.69
C ASP A 117 2.98 -7.88 10.88
N ARG A 118 2.40 -7.12 11.81
CA ARG A 118 2.90 -5.79 12.21
C ARG A 118 4.33 -5.86 12.73
N LEU A 119 4.65 -6.86 13.56
CA LEU A 119 6.00 -7.06 14.07
C LEU A 119 6.99 -7.36 12.92
N VAL A 120 6.58 -8.17 11.93
CA VAL A 120 7.37 -8.43 10.72
C VAL A 120 7.58 -7.15 9.89
N LEU A 121 6.54 -6.33 9.71
CA LEU A 121 6.65 -5.05 9.00
C LEU A 121 7.60 -4.08 9.72
N ARG A 122 7.55 -4.00 11.06
CA ARG A 122 8.52 -3.22 11.86
C ARG A 122 9.96 -3.67 11.67
N ALA A 123 10.16 -4.98 11.54
CA ALA A 123 11.47 -5.54 11.26
C ALA A 123 11.95 -5.18 9.85
N ARG A 124 11.06 -5.16 8.85
CA ARG A 124 11.42 -4.93 7.44
C ARG A 124 11.52 -3.46 7.06
N PHE A 125 10.78 -2.58 7.71
CA PHE A 125 10.63 -1.19 7.28
C PHE A 125 10.89 -0.17 8.42
N THR A 126 11.22 1.06 8.02
CA THR A 126 11.33 2.25 8.87
C THR A 126 10.41 3.34 8.33
N GLY A 127 10.11 4.37 9.15
CA GLY A 127 9.21 5.46 8.76
C GLY A 127 7.74 5.04 8.79
N LEU A 128 7.37 4.20 9.77
CA LEU A 128 6.00 3.68 9.95
C LEU A 128 5.05 4.74 10.54
N ASP A 129 5.62 5.75 11.21
CA ASP A 129 4.88 6.85 11.82
C ASP A 129 4.39 7.88 10.76
N THR A 130 4.93 7.80 9.55
CA THR A 130 4.60 8.69 8.43
C THR A 130 4.08 7.88 7.24
N PRO A 131 2.80 8.04 6.85
CA PRO A 131 2.11 7.18 5.88
C PRO A 131 2.67 7.19 4.45
N THR A 132 3.67 8.02 4.15
CA THR A 132 4.19 8.28 2.80
C THR A 132 5.65 7.86 2.60
N THR A 133 6.36 7.38 3.63
CA THR A 133 7.83 7.26 3.57
C THR A 133 8.38 5.94 4.05
N LEU A 134 7.63 4.85 3.92
CA LEU A 134 8.14 3.53 4.31
C LEU A 134 9.35 3.14 3.48
N ARG A 135 10.47 2.91 4.16
CA ARG A 135 11.73 2.53 3.53
C ARG A 135 12.20 1.17 4.05
N PRO A 136 12.84 0.35 3.21
CA PRO A 136 13.46 -0.88 3.66
C PRO A 136 14.48 -0.61 4.78
N ARG A 137 14.39 -1.36 5.87
CA ARG A 137 15.29 -1.24 7.02
C ARG A 137 16.61 -1.95 6.74
N SER A 138 17.71 -1.20 6.68
CA SER A 138 19.07 -1.74 6.60
C SER A 138 19.64 -2.16 7.96
N ALA A 139 19.26 -1.46 9.04
CA ALA A 139 19.67 -1.76 10.40
C ALA A 139 19.18 -3.13 10.90
N PRO A 140 19.87 -3.76 11.86
CA PRO A 140 19.35 -4.93 12.55
C PRO A 140 18.06 -4.57 13.32
N PHE A 141 17.26 -5.58 13.60
CA PHE A 141 16.03 -5.42 14.37
C PHE A 141 15.86 -6.55 15.38
N TYR A 142 15.41 -6.17 16.57
CA TYR A 142 14.89 -7.06 17.58
C TYR A 142 13.64 -6.43 18.17
N GLY A 143 12.56 -7.20 18.28
CA GLY A 143 11.31 -6.72 18.84
C GLY A 143 10.40 -7.88 19.20
N SER A 144 9.33 -7.58 19.92
CA SER A 144 8.34 -8.56 20.32
C SER A 144 6.92 -8.02 20.24
N ALA A 145 5.96 -8.93 20.16
CA ALA A 145 4.53 -8.68 20.32
C ALA A 145 3.97 -9.67 21.36
N VAL A 146 2.93 -9.25 22.09
CA VAL A 146 2.17 -10.11 23.00
C VAL A 146 0.83 -10.38 22.35
N LEU A 147 0.42 -11.65 22.32
CA LEU A 147 -0.85 -12.11 21.76
C LEU A 147 -1.97 -12.04 22.80
N ALA A 148 -3.21 -12.19 22.36
CA ALA A 148 -4.39 -12.14 23.23
C ALA A 148 -4.36 -13.21 24.33
N ASP A 149 -3.74 -14.35 24.08
CA ASP A 149 -3.55 -15.45 25.04
C ASP A 149 -2.34 -15.26 25.98
N GLY A 150 -1.64 -14.14 25.87
CA GLY A 150 -0.45 -13.81 26.68
C GLY A 150 0.86 -14.38 26.14
N ARG A 151 0.85 -15.20 25.08
CA ARG A 151 2.09 -15.67 24.45
C ARG A 151 2.88 -14.51 23.87
N LYS A 152 4.21 -14.61 23.93
CA LYS A 152 5.12 -13.60 23.40
C LYS A 152 5.79 -14.09 22.12
N VAL A 153 5.61 -13.34 21.04
CA VAL A 153 6.28 -13.59 19.75
C VAL A 153 7.45 -12.63 19.61
N ASN A 154 8.64 -13.15 19.30
CA ASN A 154 9.85 -12.37 19.12
C ASN A 154 10.28 -12.40 17.65
N ALA A 155 10.69 -11.25 17.12
CA ALA A 155 11.22 -11.12 15.77
C ALA A 155 12.66 -10.62 15.81
N ARG A 156 13.51 -11.28 15.02
CA ARG A 156 14.91 -10.88 14.82
C ARG A 156 15.19 -10.74 13.33
N LYS A 157 15.94 -9.69 12.97
CA LYS A 157 16.45 -9.48 11.61
C LYS A 157 17.93 -9.07 11.68
N GLY A 158 18.74 -9.66 10.82
CA GLY A 158 20.14 -9.27 10.64
C GLY A 158 20.32 -7.93 9.92
N ILE A 159 21.59 -7.58 9.67
CA ILE A 159 21.98 -6.38 8.92
C ILE A 159 21.66 -6.56 7.43
N GLY A 160 21.17 -5.50 6.79
CA GLY A 160 20.88 -5.43 5.35
C GLY A 160 19.38 -5.35 5.05
N SER A 161 19.02 -4.64 3.98
CA SER A 161 17.61 -4.40 3.59
C SER A 161 16.86 -5.67 3.17
N ARG A 162 17.59 -6.71 2.77
CA ARG A 162 17.06 -8.02 2.36
C ARG A 162 17.27 -9.13 3.39
N ALA A 163 17.80 -8.79 4.58
CA ALA A 163 18.02 -9.79 5.61
C ALA A 163 16.69 -10.45 6.02
N ALA A 164 16.72 -11.77 6.18
CA ALA A 164 15.55 -12.54 6.60
C ALA A 164 15.10 -12.10 8.00
N VAL A 165 13.79 -12.14 8.22
CA VAL A 165 13.17 -11.96 9.53
C VAL A 165 12.83 -13.35 10.08
N SER A 166 13.39 -13.69 11.22
CA SER A 166 13.10 -14.93 11.95
C SER A 166 12.14 -14.63 13.08
N ILE A 167 11.06 -15.42 13.15
CA ILE A 167 10.04 -15.34 14.20
C ILE A 167 10.20 -16.52 15.15
N HIS A 168 10.17 -16.27 16.45
CA HIS A 168 10.26 -17.27 17.50
C HIS A 168 9.18 -17.03 18.54
N GLU A 169 8.37 -18.04 18.83
CA GLU A 169 7.45 -18.02 19.94
C GLU A 169 8.23 -18.27 21.24
N GLY A 170 8.17 -17.32 22.17
CA GLY A 170 8.68 -17.51 23.52
C GLY A 170 7.73 -18.40 24.30
N ARG A 171 8.30 -19.37 25.04
CA ARG A 171 7.56 -20.10 26.10
C ARG A 171 7.20 -19.16 27.23
#